data_AF-A0A7S1W7S8-F1
#
_entry.id   AF-A0A7S1W7S8-F1
#
_cell.length_a   1.000
_cell.length_b   1.000
_cell.length_c   1.000
_cell.angle_alpha   90.00
_cell.angle_beta   90.00
_cell.angle_gamma   90.00
#
_symmetry.space_group_name_H-M   'P 1'
#
loop_
_entity.id
_entity.type
_entity.pdbx_description
1 polymer ?
#
loop_
_entity_poly.entity_id
_entity_poly.type
_entity_poly.pdbx_seq_one_letter_code
_entity_poly.pdbx_strand_id
1 'polypeptide(L)'
;TRAILSHERWLDILSSRERIALVGESWYEVLDVFPDAEADAIKKAYRELSLLHHPDKNPDQDDSIFKKVQAAYEEAMSSGLDAAARAKIAALRTKVKKWTAGARSSTFITKIDPDELMEMLLEDSCIVLNVSEEEGMLRDADELITFESLNYLKLRLKPEAFQERLDNLREDENRVVTVSWSGGRCGEFCTLLVDIFGFDADQLCQLHGGIQAWEEWTRNPKNAKWVKKLRQHLRPSGS
;
A
#
# COMPACT_ATOMS: atom_id res chain seq x y z
N THR A 1 -25.72 -38.65 -5.31
CA THR A 1 -26.12 -38.14 -3.99
C THR A 1 -25.51 -36.77 -3.84
N ARG A 2 -26.30 -35.70 -3.95
CA ARG A 2 -25.80 -34.32 -3.99
C ARG A 2 -25.36 -33.94 -2.58
N ALA A 3 -24.06 -33.87 -2.34
CA ALA A 3 -23.53 -33.40 -1.07
C ALA A 3 -23.86 -31.90 -0.96
N ILE A 4 -24.91 -31.57 -0.23
CA ILE A 4 -25.15 -30.20 0.21
C ILE A 4 -24.00 -29.90 1.17
N LEU A 5 -23.01 -29.12 0.73
CA LEU A 5 -21.98 -28.62 1.64
C LEU A 5 -22.69 -27.85 2.77
N SER A 6 -22.19 -27.97 3.99
CA SER A 6 -22.72 -27.17 5.10
C SER A 6 -22.66 -25.69 4.73
N HIS A 7 -23.62 -24.90 5.22
CA HIS A 7 -23.66 -23.46 4.98
C HIS A 7 -22.33 -22.78 5.34
N GLU A 8 -21.71 -23.20 6.44
CA GLU A 8 -20.39 -22.73 6.90
C GLU A 8 -19.29 -23.01 5.86
N ARG A 9 -19.25 -24.23 5.31
CA ARG A 9 -18.24 -24.59 4.31
C ARG A 9 -18.42 -23.82 3.00
N TRP A 10 -19.66 -23.51 2.62
CA TRP A 10 -19.94 -22.65 1.47
C TRP A 10 -19.43 -21.22 1.70
N LEU A 11 -19.61 -20.67 2.89
CA LEU A 11 -19.09 -19.34 3.24
C LEU A 11 -17.56 -19.32 3.18
N ASP A 12 -16.89 -20.35 3.72
CA ASP A 12 -15.43 -20.45 3.67
C ASP A 12 -14.90 -20.48 2.22
N ILE A 13 -15.58 -21.22 1.33
CA ILE A 13 -15.23 -21.25 -0.10
C ILE A 13 -15.38 -19.86 -0.71
N LEU A 14 -16.50 -19.17 -0.48
CA LEU A 14 -16.76 -17.85 -1.05
C LEU A 14 -15.74 -16.81 -0.56
N SER A 15 -15.53 -16.73 0.75
CA SER A 15 -14.57 -15.79 1.35
C SER A 15 -13.14 -16.06 0.87
N SER A 16 -12.75 -17.33 0.74
CA SER A 16 -11.44 -17.69 0.19
C SER A 16 -11.31 -17.27 -1.28
N ARG A 17 -12.34 -17.45 -2.10
CA ARG A 17 -12.32 -17.08 -3.52
C ARG A 17 -12.27 -15.57 -3.71
N GLU A 18 -13.06 -14.83 -2.95
CA GLU A 18 -13.04 -13.37 -2.96
C GLU A 18 -11.65 -12.86 -2.58
N ARG A 19 -11.05 -13.38 -1.49
CA ARG A 19 -9.69 -13.03 -1.06
C ARG A 19 -8.66 -13.30 -2.17
N ILE A 20 -8.68 -14.49 -2.78
CA ILE A 20 -7.75 -14.86 -3.86
C ILE A 20 -7.95 -14.00 -5.11
N ALA A 21 -9.18 -13.55 -5.40
CA ALA A 21 -9.46 -12.65 -6.52
C ALA A 21 -9.05 -11.19 -6.24
N LEU A 22 -9.13 -10.74 -4.99
CA LEU A 22 -8.89 -9.36 -4.58
C LEU A 22 -7.42 -9.03 -4.29
N VAL A 23 -6.66 -9.96 -3.69
CA VAL A 23 -5.44 -9.60 -2.95
C VAL A 23 -4.16 -9.77 -3.77
N GLY A 24 -4.14 -10.59 -4.83
CA GLY A 24 -2.99 -10.68 -5.75
C GLY A 24 -2.56 -12.12 -6.09
N GLU A 25 -1.58 -12.23 -6.97
CA GLU A 25 -1.06 -13.52 -7.51
C GLU A 25 0.06 -14.14 -6.66
N SER A 26 0.53 -13.45 -5.62
CA SER A 26 1.67 -13.92 -4.82
C SER A 26 1.32 -15.14 -3.96
N TRP A 27 2.29 -16.04 -3.75
CA TRP A 27 2.04 -17.31 -3.07
C TRP A 27 1.51 -17.15 -1.63
N TYR A 28 2.03 -16.19 -0.87
CA TYR A 28 1.65 -15.97 0.52
C TYR A 28 0.24 -15.38 0.64
N GLU A 29 -0.16 -14.57 -0.35
CA GLU A 29 -1.54 -14.08 -0.45
C GLU A 29 -2.49 -15.20 -0.81
N VAL A 30 -2.17 -16.03 -1.80
CA VAL A 30 -3.02 -17.17 -2.17
C VAL A 30 -3.20 -18.13 -0.98
N LEU A 31 -2.11 -18.47 -0.30
CA LEU A 31 -2.10 -19.40 0.84
C LEU A 31 -2.57 -18.78 2.17
N ASP A 32 -2.84 -17.47 2.21
CA ASP A 32 -3.25 -16.75 3.43
C ASP A 32 -2.27 -16.92 4.60
N VAL A 33 -0.98 -16.87 4.28
CA VAL A 33 0.10 -16.92 5.26
C VAL A 33 0.94 -15.66 5.13
N PHE A 34 1.79 -15.42 6.12
CA PHE A 34 2.76 -14.34 6.00
C PHE A 34 3.94 -14.73 5.11
N PRO A 35 4.60 -13.77 4.44
CA PRO A 35 5.78 -14.06 3.61
C PRO A 35 6.93 -14.71 4.40
N ASP A 36 6.99 -14.50 5.72
CA ASP A 36 7.97 -15.11 6.63
C ASP A 36 7.55 -16.48 7.18
N ALA A 37 6.43 -17.04 6.71
CA ALA A 37 5.90 -18.32 7.19
C ALA A 37 6.91 -19.47 7.01
N GLU A 38 7.01 -20.31 8.04
CA GLU A 38 7.80 -21.53 7.97
C GLU A 38 7.11 -22.60 7.11
N ALA A 39 7.91 -23.56 6.62
CA ALA A 39 7.43 -24.62 5.73
C ALA A 39 6.23 -25.40 6.31
N ASP A 40 6.16 -25.57 7.63
CA ASP A 40 5.06 -26.29 8.27
C ASP A 40 3.74 -25.49 8.24
N ALA A 41 3.81 -24.17 8.42
CA ALA A 41 2.65 -23.29 8.28
C ALA A 41 2.16 -23.24 6.83
N ILE A 42 3.08 -23.17 5.87
CA ILE A 42 2.80 -23.21 4.42
C ILE A 42 2.11 -24.54 4.05
N LYS A 43 2.67 -25.68 4.49
CA LYS A 43 2.08 -27.02 4.25
C LYS A 43 0.70 -27.16 4.88
N LYS A 44 0.49 -26.59 6.07
CA LYS A 44 -0.80 -26.61 6.75
C LYS A 44 -1.85 -25.84 5.93
N ALA A 45 -1.56 -24.59 5.57
CA ALA A 45 -2.46 -23.75 4.78
C ALA A 45 -2.80 -24.38 3.43
N TYR A 46 -1.79 -24.94 2.75
CA TYR A 46 -1.99 -25.68 1.50
C TYR A 46 -2.96 -26.85 1.68
N ARG A 47 -2.77 -27.70 2.70
CA ARG A 47 -3.67 -28.85 2.95
C ARG A 47 -5.11 -28.41 3.20
N GLU A 48 -5.31 -27.35 3.97
CA GLU A 48 -6.64 -26.80 4.28
C GLU A 48 -7.32 -26.27 3.00
N LEU A 49 -6.64 -25.44 2.22
CA LEU A 49 -7.17 -24.86 0.99
C LEU A 49 -7.38 -25.91 -0.12
N SER A 50 -6.48 -26.88 -0.26
CA SER A 50 -6.64 -27.98 -1.21
C SER A 50 -7.84 -28.84 -0.87
N LEU A 51 -8.12 -29.11 0.42
CA LEU A 51 -9.33 -29.83 0.83
C LEU A 51 -10.61 -29.01 0.63
N LEU A 52 -10.52 -27.69 0.82
CA LEU A 52 -11.63 -26.76 0.65
C LEU A 52 -12.05 -26.67 -0.83
N HIS A 53 -11.09 -26.47 -1.73
CA HIS A 53 -11.29 -26.24 -3.17
C HIS A 53 -11.12 -27.48 -4.06
N HIS A 54 -10.96 -28.68 -3.48
CA HIS A 54 -10.73 -29.90 -4.27
C HIS A 54 -11.85 -30.15 -5.30
N PRO A 55 -11.53 -30.46 -6.58
CA PRO A 55 -12.54 -30.64 -7.63
C PRO A 55 -13.48 -31.83 -7.36
N ASP A 56 -12.98 -32.92 -6.76
CA ASP A 56 -13.82 -34.08 -6.38
C ASP A 56 -14.93 -33.70 -5.37
N LYS A 57 -14.65 -32.77 -4.46
CA LYS A 57 -15.62 -32.31 -3.45
C LYS A 57 -16.48 -31.15 -3.95
N ASN A 58 -16.06 -30.49 -5.03
CA ASN A 58 -16.71 -29.33 -5.62
C ASN A 58 -16.85 -29.50 -7.15
N PRO A 59 -17.51 -30.56 -7.65
CA PRO A 59 -17.53 -30.89 -9.08
C PRO A 59 -18.27 -29.86 -9.94
N ASP A 60 -19.13 -29.04 -9.33
CA ASP A 60 -19.88 -27.98 -9.99
C ASP A 60 -19.11 -26.63 -10.01
N GLN A 61 -17.87 -26.59 -9.50
CA GLN A 61 -17.04 -25.38 -9.41
C GLN A 61 -15.82 -25.45 -10.32
N ASP A 62 -15.36 -24.29 -10.78
CA ASP A 62 -14.13 -24.16 -11.57
C ASP A 62 -12.88 -24.53 -10.75
N ASP A 63 -11.97 -25.29 -11.37
CA ASP A 63 -10.75 -25.81 -10.74
C ASP A 63 -9.59 -24.79 -10.69
N SER A 64 -9.81 -23.60 -11.27
CA SER A 64 -8.80 -22.53 -11.33
C SER A 64 -8.23 -22.16 -9.96
N ILE A 65 -9.06 -22.11 -8.92
CA ILE A 65 -8.63 -21.76 -7.56
C ILE A 65 -7.77 -22.87 -6.96
N PHE A 66 -8.14 -24.13 -7.19
CA PHE A 66 -7.35 -25.27 -6.76
C PHE A 66 -5.96 -25.26 -7.42
N LYS A 67 -5.90 -24.98 -8.73
CA LYS A 67 -4.64 -24.82 -9.47
C LYS A 67 -3.80 -23.66 -8.95
N LYS A 68 -4.41 -22.51 -8.63
CA LYS A 68 -3.73 -21.36 -8.02
C LYS A 68 -3.12 -21.72 -6.67
N VAL A 69 -3.86 -22.42 -5.81
CA VAL A 69 -3.37 -22.89 -4.50
C VAL A 69 -2.18 -23.84 -4.66
N GLN A 70 -2.22 -24.73 -5.66
CA GLN A 70 -1.11 -25.62 -5.95
C GLN A 70 0.13 -24.87 -6.46
N ALA A 71 -0.03 -23.97 -7.44
CA ALA A 71 1.06 -23.16 -7.96
C ALA A 71 1.72 -22.31 -6.86
N ALA A 72 0.91 -21.68 -6.00
CA ALA A 72 1.40 -20.92 -4.85
C ALA A 72 2.22 -21.79 -3.88
N TYR A 73 1.78 -23.02 -3.59
CA TYR A 73 2.54 -23.92 -2.72
C TYR A 73 3.88 -24.33 -3.36
N GLU A 74 3.89 -24.65 -4.65
CA GLU A 74 5.11 -24.98 -5.40
C GLU A 74 6.09 -23.80 -5.42
N GLU A 75 5.59 -22.58 -5.66
CA GLU A 75 6.37 -21.34 -5.59
C GLU A 75 6.91 -21.09 -4.18
N ALA A 76 6.08 -21.22 -3.13
CA ALA A 76 6.51 -21.01 -1.75
C ALA A 76 7.65 -21.97 -1.32
N MET A 77 7.59 -23.21 -1.80
CA MET A 77 8.59 -24.24 -1.49
C MET A 77 9.86 -24.13 -2.35
N SER A 78 9.81 -23.43 -3.50
CA SER A 78 10.94 -23.26 -4.42
C SER A 78 11.61 -21.88 -4.34
N SER A 79 10.86 -20.82 -4.03
CA SER A 79 11.33 -19.43 -3.91
C SER A 79 12.21 -19.19 -2.69
N GLY A 80 12.21 -20.11 -1.72
CA GLY A 80 13.29 -20.31 -0.77
C GLY A 80 13.84 -19.03 -0.12
N LEU A 81 13.00 -18.24 0.56
CA LEU A 81 13.52 -17.27 1.52
C LEU A 81 14.43 -18.02 2.48
N ASP A 82 15.66 -17.55 2.68
CA ASP A 82 16.51 -18.13 3.69
C ASP A 82 16.00 -17.75 5.11
N ALA A 83 16.56 -18.40 6.13
CA ALA A 83 16.15 -18.13 7.51
C ALA A 83 16.44 -16.68 7.93
N ALA A 84 17.47 -16.04 7.38
CA ALA A 84 17.84 -14.67 7.71
C ALA A 84 16.84 -13.67 7.11
N ALA A 85 16.41 -13.86 5.86
CA ALA A 85 15.42 -13.06 5.19
C ALA A 85 14.06 -13.17 5.90
N ARG A 86 13.62 -14.38 6.28
CA ARG A 86 12.40 -14.57 7.10
C ARG A 86 12.50 -13.85 8.43
N ALA A 87 13.62 -14.00 9.14
CA ALA A 87 13.84 -13.33 10.42
C ALA A 87 13.80 -11.80 10.29
N LYS A 88 14.37 -11.24 9.21
CA LYS A 88 14.34 -9.79 8.93
C LYS A 88 12.91 -9.30 8.69
N ILE A 89 12.11 -10.02 7.89
CA ILE A 89 10.70 -9.70 7.65
C ILE A 89 9.90 -9.76 8.96
N ALA A 90 10.04 -10.82 9.74
CA ALA A 90 9.37 -10.99 11.03
C ALA A 90 9.73 -9.89 12.03
N ALA A 91 11.00 -9.50 12.08
CA ALA A 91 11.50 -8.43 12.94
C ALA A 91 10.92 -7.07 12.53
N LEU A 92 10.90 -6.75 11.23
CA LEU A 92 10.31 -5.50 10.71
C LEU A 92 8.82 -5.41 11.08
N ARG A 93 8.06 -6.47 10.84
CA ARG A 93 6.63 -6.54 11.16
C ARG A 93 6.38 -6.37 12.66
N THR A 94 7.21 -6.99 13.49
CA THR A 94 7.16 -6.82 14.95
C THR A 94 7.47 -5.39 15.37
N LYS A 95 8.49 -4.77 14.75
CA LYS A 95 8.88 -3.37 14.99
C LYS A 95 7.73 -2.41 14.65
N VAL A 96 7.13 -2.56 13.47
CA VAL A 96 5.96 -1.78 13.04
C VAL A 96 4.78 -1.99 13.99
N LYS A 97 4.43 -3.24 14.31
CA LYS A 97 3.33 -3.55 15.24
C LYS A 97 3.52 -2.87 16.60
N LYS A 98 4.71 -3.00 17.20
CA LYS A 98 5.05 -2.35 18.47
C LYS A 98 5.01 -0.83 18.35
N TRP A 99 5.50 -0.28 17.24
CA TRP A 99 5.46 1.15 16.99
C TRP A 99 4.02 1.67 16.88
N THR A 100 3.12 0.94 16.23
CA THR A 100 1.73 1.38 16.07
C THR A 100 0.90 1.36 17.36
N ALA A 101 1.38 0.68 18.42
CA ALA A 101 0.69 0.61 19.70
C ALA A 101 1.00 1.78 20.65
N GLY A 102 1.93 2.66 20.30
CA GLY A 102 2.36 3.78 21.15
C GLY A 102 1.91 5.14 20.64
N ALA A 103 1.89 6.15 21.52
CA ALA A 103 1.62 7.54 21.15
C ALA A 103 2.77 8.12 20.30
N ARG A 104 2.44 8.94 19.31
CA ARG A 104 3.41 9.55 18.38
C ARG A 104 3.23 11.06 18.33
N SER A 105 4.36 11.76 18.27
CA SER A 105 4.38 13.20 18.04
C SER A 105 4.89 13.43 16.64
N SER A 106 4.10 14.08 15.79
CA SER A 106 4.51 14.47 14.44
C SER A 106 4.87 15.96 14.37
N THR A 107 5.19 16.58 15.52
CA THR A 107 5.44 18.03 15.61
C THR A 107 6.71 18.48 14.89
N PHE A 108 7.65 17.56 14.70
CA PHE A 108 8.90 17.80 13.96
C PHE A 108 8.75 17.60 12.44
N ILE A 109 7.60 17.11 11.96
CA ILE A 109 7.34 16.97 10.53
C ILE A 109 6.82 18.30 9.99
N THR A 110 7.57 18.89 9.06
CA THR A 110 7.25 20.17 8.42
C THR A 110 5.86 20.11 7.78
N LYS A 111 5.03 21.10 8.11
CA LYS A 111 3.74 21.35 7.45
C LYS A 111 3.96 22.38 6.37
N ILE A 112 3.55 22.08 5.16
CA ILE A 112 3.59 23.01 4.04
C ILE A 112 2.18 23.44 3.64
N ASP A 113 2.07 24.67 3.17
CA ASP A 113 0.80 25.20 2.65
C ASP A 113 0.69 24.97 1.13
N PRO A 114 -0.51 25.11 0.53
CA PRO A 114 -0.70 24.91 -0.91
C PRO A 114 0.19 25.78 -1.82
N ASP A 115 0.56 27.00 -1.38
CA ASP A 115 1.47 27.86 -2.13
C ASP A 115 2.88 27.24 -2.22
N GLU A 116 3.41 26.70 -1.13
CA GLU A 116 4.71 26.02 -1.11
C GLU A 116 4.67 24.73 -1.94
N LEU A 117 3.58 23.96 -1.87
CA LEU A 117 3.40 22.79 -2.74
C LEU A 117 3.40 23.18 -4.23
N MET A 118 2.74 24.29 -4.58
CA MET A 118 2.75 24.79 -5.96
C MET A 118 4.16 25.16 -6.43
N GLU A 119 4.96 25.80 -5.59
CA GLU A 119 6.36 26.13 -5.91
C GLU A 119 7.18 24.86 -6.15
N MET A 120 7.08 23.89 -5.24
CA MET A 120 7.78 22.60 -5.36
C MET A 120 7.39 21.83 -6.64
N LEU A 121 6.10 21.86 -7.02
CA LEU A 121 5.61 21.24 -8.26
C LEU A 121 6.14 21.92 -9.52
N LEU A 122 6.34 23.24 -9.50
CA LEU A 122 6.92 23.97 -10.64
C LEU A 122 8.44 23.79 -10.75
N GLU A 123 9.09 23.43 -9.66
CA GLU A 123 10.53 23.17 -9.59
C GLU A 123 10.87 21.70 -9.82
N ASP A 124 9.86 20.84 -10.00
CA ASP A 124 10.00 19.38 -10.07
C ASP A 124 10.80 18.81 -8.87
N SER A 125 10.68 19.45 -7.71
CA SER A 125 11.50 19.18 -6.50
C SER A 125 10.78 18.34 -5.46
N CYS A 126 9.65 17.72 -5.83
CA CYS A 126 8.83 16.95 -4.91
C CYS A 126 8.16 15.72 -5.52
N ILE A 127 7.98 14.71 -4.68
CA ILE A 127 7.12 13.56 -4.93
C ILE A 127 5.89 13.70 -4.04
N VAL A 128 4.71 13.77 -4.65
CA VAL A 128 3.45 13.84 -3.90
C VAL A 128 2.94 12.42 -3.62
N LEU A 129 2.95 12.05 -2.34
CA LEU A 129 2.67 10.71 -1.86
C LEU A 129 1.31 10.65 -1.17
N ASN A 130 0.31 10.08 -1.84
CA ASN A 130 -0.99 9.79 -1.25
C ASN A 130 -0.90 8.60 -0.29
N VAL A 131 -1.19 8.85 0.99
CA VAL A 131 -1.11 7.84 2.06
C VAL A 131 -2.47 7.23 2.42
N SER A 132 -3.53 7.64 1.72
CA SER A 132 -4.92 7.24 2.00
C SER A 132 -5.20 5.80 1.61
N GLU A 133 -6.28 5.25 2.17
CA GLU A 133 -6.68 3.86 1.91
C GLU A 133 -7.37 3.68 0.55
N GLU A 134 -8.07 4.72 0.10
CA GLU A 134 -8.85 4.70 -1.14
C GLU A 134 -8.10 5.42 -2.26
N GLU A 135 -7.40 4.66 -3.10
CA GLU A 135 -6.72 5.14 -4.31
C GLU A 135 -7.67 5.84 -5.30
N GLY A 136 -8.99 5.58 -5.19
CA GLY A 136 -10.02 6.14 -6.07
C GLY A 136 -10.53 7.54 -5.71
N MET A 137 -10.37 8.01 -4.47
CA MET A 137 -10.98 9.27 -4.02
C MET A 137 -10.24 10.53 -4.49
N LEU A 138 -9.02 10.42 -5.01
CA LEU A 138 -8.26 11.56 -5.51
C LEU A 138 -8.35 11.75 -7.03
N ARG A 139 -9.13 10.90 -7.73
CA ARG A 139 -9.21 10.89 -9.20
C ARG A 139 -9.87 12.10 -9.84
N ASP A 140 -10.50 12.98 -9.06
CA ASP A 140 -11.06 14.25 -9.56
C ASP A 140 -10.17 15.47 -9.24
N ALA A 141 -9.08 15.30 -8.47
CA ALA A 141 -8.06 16.33 -8.22
C ALA A 141 -6.91 16.32 -9.27
N ASP A 142 -7.09 15.52 -10.32
CA ASP A 142 -6.07 14.76 -11.06
C ASP A 142 -5.38 15.51 -12.23
N GLU A 143 -5.65 16.81 -12.43
CA GLU A 143 -5.01 17.55 -13.54
C GLU A 143 -3.69 18.24 -13.17
N LEU A 144 -3.44 18.48 -11.88
CA LEU A 144 -2.37 19.39 -11.44
C LEU A 144 -1.32 18.74 -10.54
N ILE A 145 -1.57 17.50 -10.11
CA ILE A 145 -0.64 16.75 -9.27
C ILE A 145 -0.63 15.32 -9.78
N THR A 146 0.55 14.79 -10.04
CA THR A 146 0.74 13.35 -10.19
C THR A 146 0.99 12.73 -8.82
N PHE A 147 0.15 11.78 -8.43
CA PHE A 147 0.25 11.12 -7.14
C PHE A 147 0.95 9.77 -7.26
N GLU A 148 1.92 9.57 -6.39
CA GLU A 148 2.33 8.24 -5.98
C GLU A 148 1.43 7.77 -4.84
N SER A 149 0.99 6.50 -4.81
CA SER A 149 0.13 6.01 -3.71
C SER A 149 0.84 5.02 -2.80
N LEU A 150 0.99 5.32 -1.52
CA LEU A 150 1.52 4.39 -0.51
C LEU A 150 0.54 4.23 0.65
N ASN A 151 -0.37 3.28 0.50
CA ASN A 151 -1.47 3.03 1.43
C ASN A 151 -0.98 2.72 2.86
N TYR A 152 -1.41 3.53 3.83
CA TYR A 152 -0.97 3.42 5.23
C TYR A 152 -1.30 2.07 5.89
N LEU A 153 -2.51 1.55 5.68
CA LEU A 153 -2.91 0.27 6.26
C LEU A 153 -2.13 -0.89 5.66
N LYS A 154 -1.93 -0.89 4.33
CA LYS A 154 -1.13 -1.92 3.65
C LYS A 154 0.31 -1.89 4.15
N LEU A 155 0.93 -0.71 4.25
CA LEU A 155 2.28 -0.55 4.77
C LEU A 155 2.41 -1.06 6.22
N ARG A 156 1.42 -0.78 7.08
CA ARG A 156 1.41 -1.27 8.46
C ARG A 156 1.30 -2.79 8.57
N LEU A 157 0.50 -3.41 7.71
CA LEU A 157 0.21 -4.84 7.74
C LEU A 157 1.29 -5.68 7.05
N LYS A 158 1.84 -5.17 5.95
CA LYS A 158 2.79 -5.83 5.05
C LYS A 158 3.96 -4.89 4.68
N PRO A 159 4.75 -4.40 5.64
CA PRO A 159 5.82 -3.44 5.38
C PRO A 159 6.89 -3.97 4.41
N GLU A 160 7.12 -5.27 4.40
CA GLU A 160 8.06 -5.95 3.50
C GLU A 160 7.71 -5.79 2.02
N ALA A 161 6.42 -5.67 1.68
CA ALA A 161 5.96 -5.51 0.31
C ALA A 161 6.30 -4.13 -0.30
N PHE A 162 6.76 -3.19 0.52
CA PHE A 162 7.06 -1.82 0.12
C PHE A 162 8.54 -1.44 0.25
N GLN A 163 9.42 -2.38 0.62
CA GLN A 163 10.84 -2.10 0.87
C GLN A 163 11.53 -1.40 -0.29
N GLU A 164 11.48 -1.99 -1.49
CA GLU A 164 12.12 -1.42 -2.70
C GLU A 164 11.61 0.00 -2.97
N ARG A 165 10.31 0.22 -2.85
CA ARG A 165 9.72 1.53 -3.07
C ARG A 165 10.13 2.55 -2.01
N LEU A 166 10.18 2.13 -0.74
CA LEU A 166 10.61 2.98 0.36
C LEU A 166 12.10 3.32 0.24
N ASP A 167 12.91 2.38 -0.22
CA ASP A 167 14.33 2.60 -0.49
C ASP A 167 14.49 3.62 -1.64
N ASN A 168 13.76 3.46 -2.74
CA ASN A 168 13.75 4.44 -3.85
C ASN A 168 13.32 5.83 -3.39
N LEU A 169 12.23 5.94 -2.63
CA LEU A 169 11.75 7.23 -2.11
C LEU A 169 12.77 7.87 -1.15
N ARG A 170 13.43 7.07 -0.31
CA ARG A 170 14.41 7.56 0.66
C ARG A 170 15.69 8.05 -0.01
N GLU A 171 16.10 7.40 -1.09
CA GLU A 171 17.30 7.73 -1.86
C GLU A 171 17.08 8.84 -2.89
N ASP A 172 15.82 9.23 -3.13
CA ASP A 172 15.47 10.35 -3.99
C ASP A 172 15.90 11.70 -3.39
N GLU A 173 16.35 12.61 -4.24
CA GLU A 173 16.76 13.96 -3.85
C GLU A 173 15.55 14.88 -3.61
N ASN A 174 14.38 14.51 -4.15
CA ASN A 174 13.15 15.26 -4.02
C ASN A 174 12.53 15.11 -2.64
N ARG A 175 11.83 16.17 -2.22
CA ARG A 175 11.07 16.13 -0.97
C ARG A 175 9.80 15.30 -1.15
N VAL A 176 9.48 14.48 -0.15
CA VAL A 176 8.26 13.69 -0.15
C VAL A 176 7.15 14.47 0.56
N VAL A 177 6.14 14.88 -0.21
CA VAL A 177 4.95 15.57 0.31
C VAL A 177 3.86 14.53 0.54
N THR A 178 3.63 14.19 1.79
CA THR A 178 2.53 13.28 2.16
C THR A 178 1.19 14.01 2.11
N VAL A 179 0.22 13.38 1.46
CA VAL A 179 -1.13 13.89 1.30
C VAL A 179 -2.16 12.85 1.66
N SER A 180 -3.25 13.33 2.26
CA SER A 180 -4.51 12.64 2.38
C SER A 180 -5.64 13.64 2.16
N TRP A 181 -6.90 13.22 2.20
CA TRP A 181 -8.02 14.12 2.00
C TRP A 181 -7.94 15.39 2.88
N SER A 182 -7.76 15.21 4.20
CA SER A 182 -7.69 16.32 5.18
C SER A 182 -6.29 16.55 5.78
N GLY A 183 -5.29 15.74 5.40
CA GLY A 183 -3.93 15.80 5.93
C GLY A 183 -3.75 15.17 7.32
N GLY A 184 -4.82 14.80 8.03
CA GLY A 184 -4.76 14.40 9.45
C GLY A 184 -3.89 13.17 9.78
N ARG A 185 -3.65 12.28 8.81
CA ARG A 185 -2.80 11.08 8.99
C ARG A 185 -1.37 11.25 8.50
N CYS A 186 -1.08 12.34 7.78
CA CYS A 186 0.20 12.55 7.11
C CYS A 186 1.35 12.67 8.10
N GLY A 187 1.17 13.41 9.19
CA GLY A 187 2.19 13.52 10.24
C GLY A 187 2.57 12.19 10.90
N GLU A 188 1.58 11.36 11.26
CA GLU A 188 1.85 10.02 11.81
C GLU A 188 2.54 9.12 10.79
N PHE A 189 2.12 9.19 9.53
CA PHE A 189 2.74 8.44 8.43
C PHE A 189 4.21 8.81 8.27
N CYS A 190 4.54 10.10 8.22
CA CYS A 190 5.94 10.53 8.15
C CYS A 190 6.75 10.07 9.36
N THR A 191 6.15 10.10 10.56
CA THR A 191 6.82 9.60 11.77
C THR A 191 7.14 8.10 11.67
N LEU A 192 6.25 7.31 11.05
CA LEU A 192 6.51 5.90 10.77
C LEU A 192 7.70 5.74 9.82
N LEU A 193 7.77 6.53 8.76
CA LEU A 193 8.87 6.51 7.80
C LEU A 193 10.22 6.81 8.46
N VAL A 194 10.28 7.82 9.32
CA VAL A 194 11.49 8.18 10.07
C VAL A 194 11.89 7.07 11.04
N ASP A 195 11.00 6.71 11.97
CA ASP A 195 11.33 5.81 13.08
C ASP A 195 11.63 4.36 12.64
N ILE A 196 10.93 3.91 11.59
CA ILE A 196 10.99 2.51 11.15
C ILE A 196 11.88 2.34 9.94
N PHE A 197 11.72 3.18 8.93
CA PHE A 197 12.30 3.02 7.60
C PHE A 197 13.50 3.92 7.33
N GLY A 198 13.89 4.75 8.33
CA GLY A 198 15.14 5.50 8.31
C GLY A 198 15.13 6.71 7.37
N PHE A 199 13.95 7.28 7.10
CA PHE A 199 13.85 8.53 6.36
C PHE A 199 14.44 9.69 7.17
N ASP A 200 15.04 10.64 6.46
CA ASP A 200 15.35 11.95 7.04
C ASP A 200 14.05 12.74 7.21
N ALA A 201 13.87 13.35 8.39
CA ALA A 201 12.69 14.16 8.67
C ALA A 201 12.61 15.39 7.77
N ASP A 202 13.75 15.94 7.34
CA ASP A 202 13.79 17.13 6.49
C ASP A 202 13.37 16.84 5.03
N GLN A 203 13.55 15.60 4.59
CA GLN A 203 13.04 15.12 3.30
C GLN A 203 11.51 15.05 3.29
N LEU A 204 10.88 14.86 4.45
CA LEU A 204 9.45 14.64 4.58
C LEU A 204 8.69 15.93 4.92
N CYS A 205 7.53 16.09 4.30
CA CYS A 205 6.56 17.09 4.71
C CYS A 205 5.13 16.62 4.55
N GLN A 206 4.20 17.35 5.17
CA GLN A 206 2.76 17.10 5.08
C GLN A 206 2.06 18.34 4.54
N LEU A 207 1.12 18.14 3.62
CA LEU A 207 0.27 19.22 3.14
C LEU A 207 -0.75 19.61 4.21
N HIS A 208 -0.70 20.85 4.68
CA HIS A 208 -1.65 21.37 5.64
C HIS A 208 -3.06 21.41 5.04
N GLY A 209 -4.04 20.84 5.76
CA GLY A 209 -5.42 20.71 5.28
C GLY A 209 -5.61 19.67 4.16
N GLY A 210 -4.55 18.98 3.76
CA GLY A 210 -4.60 17.90 2.76
C GLY A 210 -5.05 18.37 1.38
N ILE A 211 -5.54 17.41 0.59
CA ILE A 211 -6.03 17.69 -0.76
C ILE A 211 -7.23 18.64 -0.75
N GLN A 212 -8.04 18.64 0.31
CA GLN A 212 -9.14 19.60 0.43
C GLN A 212 -8.63 21.06 0.37
N ALA A 213 -7.55 21.37 1.11
CA ALA A 213 -6.96 22.71 1.06
C ALA A 213 -6.36 23.03 -0.32
N TRP A 214 -5.77 22.04 -1.00
CA TRP A 214 -5.30 22.20 -2.38
C TRP A 214 -6.46 22.50 -3.35
N GLU A 215 -7.58 21.78 -3.24
CA GLU A 215 -8.75 22.03 -4.06
C GLU A 215 -9.34 23.43 -3.83
N GLU A 216 -9.40 23.88 -2.57
CA GLU A 216 -9.82 25.24 -2.24
C GLU A 216 -8.85 26.27 -2.82
N TRP A 217 -7.54 26.01 -2.74
CA TRP A 217 -6.49 26.87 -3.30
C TRP A 217 -6.58 26.96 -4.82
N THR A 218 -6.83 25.86 -5.53
CA THR A 218 -6.94 25.84 -7.00
C THR A 218 -8.20 26.51 -7.52
N ARG A 219 -9.32 26.44 -6.78
CA ARG A 219 -10.58 27.11 -7.12
C ARG A 219 -10.55 28.62 -6.80
N ASN A 220 -9.59 29.08 -6.01
CA ASN A 220 -9.46 30.49 -5.65
C ASN A 220 -9.04 31.34 -6.87
N PRO A 221 -9.85 32.34 -7.28
CA PRO A 221 -9.54 33.18 -8.43
C PRO A 221 -8.18 33.91 -8.33
N LYS A 222 -7.70 34.20 -7.12
CA LYS A 222 -6.39 34.83 -6.91
C LYS A 222 -5.23 33.96 -7.39
N ASN A 223 -5.42 32.64 -7.40
CA ASN A 223 -4.40 31.65 -7.75
C ASN A 223 -4.51 31.20 -9.21
N ALA A 224 -5.48 31.71 -9.98
CA ALA A 224 -5.73 31.30 -11.36
C ALA A 224 -4.48 31.42 -12.27
N LYS A 225 -3.62 32.43 -12.02
CA LYS A 225 -2.35 32.59 -12.72
C LYS A 225 -1.41 31.39 -12.48
N TRP A 226 -1.28 30.96 -11.24
CA TRP A 226 -0.43 29.84 -10.84
C TRP A 226 -0.98 28.50 -11.31
N VAL A 227 -2.29 28.29 -11.18
CA VAL A 227 -2.98 27.12 -11.73
C VAL A 227 -2.74 27.01 -13.24
N LYS A 228 -2.84 28.11 -13.98
CA LYS A 228 -2.52 28.14 -15.41
C LYS A 228 -1.05 27.79 -15.67
N LYS A 229 -0.12 28.30 -14.85
CA LYS A 229 1.32 28.02 -14.96
C LYS A 229 1.61 26.53 -14.73
N LEU A 230 1.05 25.93 -13.68
CA LEU A 230 1.15 24.49 -13.41
C LEU A 230 0.63 23.64 -14.58
N ARG A 231 -0.56 23.96 -15.13
CA ARG A 231 -1.09 23.26 -16.31
C ARG A 231 -0.16 23.32 -17.52
N GLN A 232 0.56 24.43 -17.68
CA GLN A 232 1.52 24.59 -18.78
C GLN A 232 2.80 23.80 -18.54
N HIS A 233 3.25 23.74 -17.28
CA HIS A 233 4.42 22.95 -16.86
C HIS A 233 4.19 21.45 -17.02
N LEU A 234 3.00 20.96 -16.63
CA LEU A 234 2.63 19.54 -16.66
C LEU A 234 2.21 19.02 -18.04
N ARG A 235 1.96 19.91 -19.02
CA ARG A 235 1.72 19.47 -20.40
C ARG A 235 3.06 19.14 -21.04
N PRO A 236 3.26 17.92 -21.59
CA PRO A 236 4.48 17.61 -22.30
C PRO A 236 4.67 18.63 -23.43
N SER A 237 5.85 19.23 -23.49
CA SER A 237 6.26 20.12 -24.56
C SER A 237 6.33 19.34 -25.88
N GLY A 238 5.19 19.20 -26.56
CA GLY A 238 5.07 18.59 -27.89
C GLY A 238 3.95 17.56 -27.99
N SER A 239 2.76 18.00 -28.42
CA SER A 239 1.81 17.24 -29.22
C SER A 239 1.43 18.04 -30.45
#